data_AF-A0A960APR1-F1
#
_entry.id   AF-A0A960APR1-F1
#
_cell.length_a   1.000
_cell.length_b   1.000
_cell.length_c   1.000
_cell.angle_alpha   90.00
_cell.angle_beta   90.00
_cell.angle_gamma   90.00
#
_symmetry.space_group_name_H-M   'P 1'
#
loop_
_entity.id
_entity.type
_entity.pdbx_description
1 polymer ?
#
loop_
_entity_poly.entity_id
_entity_poly.type
_entity_poly.pdbx_seq_one_letter_code
_entity_poly.pdbx_strand_id
1 'polypeptide(L)' 'MAVVTMRQMLESGVHFGHQTRRWNPKMKRFILTDRNGIY' A
#
# COMPACT_ATOMS: atom_id res chain seq x y z
N MET A 1 -3.50 -21.89 -2.19
CA MET A 1 -3.24 -21.15 -3.45
C MET A 1 -3.83 -19.75 -3.31
N ALA A 2 -3.25 -18.77 -4.00
CA ALA A 2 -3.82 -17.42 -4.05
C ALA A 2 -5.10 -17.42 -4.90
N VAL A 3 -6.20 -16.89 -4.35
CA VAL A 3 -7.50 -16.80 -5.02
C VAL A 3 -7.55 -15.61 -5.99
N VAL A 4 -6.69 -14.60 -5.78
CA VAL A 4 -6.67 -13.32 -6.51
C VAL A 4 -5.26 -13.05 -7.00
N THR A 5 -5.15 -12.48 -8.21
CA THR A 5 -3.86 -12.09 -8.83
C THR A 5 -3.39 -10.72 -8.34
N MET A 6 -2.08 -10.46 -8.43
CA MET A 6 -1.50 -9.13 -8.15
C MET A 6 -2.14 -8.02 -8.99
N ARG A 7 -2.42 -8.31 -10.27
CA ARG A 7 -3.04 -7.34 -11.19
C ARG A 7 -4.42 -6.90 -10.70
N GLN A 8 -5.24 -7.85 -10.26
CA GLN A 8 -6.58 -7.55 -9.72
C GLN A 8 -6.51 -6.72 -8.43
N MET A 9 -5.51 -6.95 -7.58
CA MET A 9 -5.27 -6.14 -6.38
C MET A 9 -4.84 -4.70 -6.74
N LEU A 10 -4.02 -4.54 -7.77
CA LEU A 10 -3.64 -3.21 -8.25
C LEU A 10 -4.84 -2.46 -8.84
N GLU A 11 -5.63 -3.11 -9.70
CA GLU A 11 -6.80 -2.50 -10.34
C GLU A 11 -7.91 -2.14 -9.34
N SER A 12 -8.04 -2.88 -8.22
CA SER A 12 -8.98 -2.56 -7.13
C SER A 12 -8.46 -1.51 -6.14
N GLY A 13 -7.20 -1.08 -6.24
CA GLY A 13 -6.65 0.00 -5.43
C GLY A 13 -6.24 -0.39 -4.00
N VAL A 14 -6.10 -1.67 -3.67
CA VAL A 14 -5.75 -2.10 -2.29
C VAL A 14 -4.32 -1.76 -1.86
N HIS A 15 -3.51 -1.28 -2.79
CA HIS A 15 -2.11 -0.88 -2.56
C HIS A 15 -1.96 0.58 -2.12
N PHE A 16 -3.04 1.37 -2.10
CA PHE A 16 -3.02 2.71 -1.54
C PHE A 16 -3.11 2.64 -0.01
N GLY A 17 -2.18 3.30 0.66
CA GLY A 17 -2.22 3.48 2.10
C GLY A 17 -2.74 4.86 2.49
N HIS A 18 -2.11 5.44 3.52
CA HIS A 18 -2.53 6.70 4.12
C HIS A 18 -1.53 7.81 3.86
N GLN A 19 -1.93 9.04 4.17
CA GLN A 19 -1.02 10.18 4.15
C GLN A 19 0.21 9.91 5.04
N THR A 20 1.39 10.31 4.58
CA THR A 20 2.68 10.11 5.28
C THR A 20 2.72 10.75 6.68
N ARG A 21 1.83 11.69 7.00
CA ARG A 21 1.71 12.26 8.36
C ARG A 21 0.88 11.41 9.34
N ARG A 22 0.10 10.43 8.86
CA ARG A 22 -0.83 9.61 9.67
C ARG A 22 -0.40 8.13 9.76
N TRP A 23 0.78 7.79 9.25
CA TRP A 23 1.24 6.41 9.22
C TRP A 23 1.80 5.93 10.57
N ASN A 24 1.79 4.62 10.77
CA ASN A 24 2.39 3.97 11.93
C ASN A 24 3.83 3.52 11.59
N PRO A 25 4.87 3.97 12.33
CA PRO A 25 6.27 3.60 12.09
C PRO A 25 6.54 2.09 12.03
N LYS A 26 5.74 1.26 12.72
CA LYS A 26 5.85 -0.21 12.69
C LYS A 26 5.57 -0.80 11.30
N MET A 27 4.91 -0.05 10.41
CA MET A 27 4.58 -0.49 9.05
C MET A 27 5.72 -0.32 8.06
N LYS A 28 6.86 0.28 8.44
CA LYS A 28 7.97 0.62 7.53
C LYS A 28 8.46 -0.55 6.69
N ARG A 29 8.40 -1.78 7.22
CA ARG A 29 8.83 -3.00 6.53
C ARG A 29 7.89 -3.45 5.40
N PHE A 30 6.65 -2.95 5.38
CA PHE A 30 5.62 -3.33 4.42
C PHE A 30 5.32 -2.22 3.39
N ILE A 31 5.81 -1.00 3.63
CA ILE A 31 5.66 0.14 2.74
C ILE A 31 6.74 0.06 1.66
N LEU A 32 6.33 0.16 0.40
CA LEU A 32 7.24 0.12 -0.74
C LEU A 32 7.86 1.48 -1.05
N THR A 33 7.04 2.52 -1.17
CA THR A 33 7.46 3.87 -1.55
C THR A 33 6.40 4.89 -1.13
N ASP A 34 6.72 6.17 -1.15
CA ASP A 34 5.74 7.25 -1.11
C ASP A 34 5.59 7.92 -2.47
N ARG A 35 4.36 8.32 -2.81
CA ARG A 35 4.08 9.15 -3.98
C ARG A 35 2.99 10.15 -3.65
N ASN A 36 3.26 11.43 -3.89
CA ASN A 36 2.34 12.54 -3.59
C ASN A 36 1.87 12.57 -2.12
N GLY A 37 2.75 12.17 -1.20
CA GLY A 37 2.45 12.17 0.24
C GLY A 37 1.50 11.04 0.69
N ILE A 38 1.30 10.01 -0.13
CA ILE A 38 0.61 8.76 0.23
C ILE A 38 1.64 7.64 0.26
N TYR A 39 1.67 6.89 1.37
CA TYR A 39 2.34 5.58 1.44
C TYR A 39 1.45 4.48 0.89
#